data_AF-A0A067T687-F1
#
_entry.id   AF-A0A067T687-F1
#
_cell.length_a   1.000
_cell.length_b   1.000
_cell.length_c   1.000
_cell.angle_alpha   90.00
_cell.angle_beta   90.00
_cell.angle_gamma   90.00
#
_symmetry.space_group_name_H-M   'P 1'
#
loop_
_entity.id
_entity.type
_entity.pdbx_description
1 polymer ?
#
loop_
_entity_poly.entity_id
_entity_poly.type
_entity_poly.pdbx_seq_one_letter_code
_entity_poly.pdbx_strand_id
1 'polypeptide(L)'
;MDAKLKALKVVDLKQILAKAHVVVPAKATKNDLIARIQASKPALDVYAALYPQDDLLAPPEEVDWNVDQLDSPPQEKHKPAPSTSDPAPPPPAPAATPAAPIPVSAPTAAAADDELEKKRQRAARFGIPFVEPQQKRAKPIVPGVDPKKLEERAARFGIPAVPPTATNGKKRAAPHAAEVDPEELERRKKRAERFGLANKA
;
A
#
# COMPACT_ATOMS: atom_id res chain seq x y z
N MET A 1 -31.05 -7.97 -3.62
CA MET A 1 -30.33 -6.87 -4.29
C MET A 1 -29.38 -6.11 -3.37
N ASP A 2 -29.77 -5.79 -2.13
CA ASP A 2 -28.91 -5.12 -1.14
C ASP A 2 -27.50 -5.69 -0.99
N ALA A 3 -27.38 -7.01 -0.81
CA ALA A 3 -26.09 -7.66 -0.64
C ALA A 3 -25.16 -7.44 -1.85
N LYS A 4 -25.71 -7.53 -3.07
CA LYS A 4 -24.99 -7.29 -4.33
C LYS A 4 -24.48 -5.83 -4.40
N LEU A 5 -25.32 -4.86 -4.04
CA LEU A 5 -24.91 -3.44 -3.98
C LEU A 5 -23.90 -3.15 -2.85
N LYS A 6 -23.96 -3.86 -1.73
CA LYS A 6 -22.99 -3.76 -0.63
C LYS A 6 -21.64 -4.35 -0.98
N ALA A 7 -21.58 -5.35 -1.87
CA ALA A 7 -20.32 -5.93 -2.36
C ALA A 7 -19.55 -4.97 -3.28
N LEU A 8 -20.25 -4.11 -4.04
CA LEU A 8 -19.64 -3.14 -4.93
C LEU A 8 -18.80 -2.08 -4.20
N LYS A 9 -17.80 -1.53 -4.88
CA LYS A 9 -16.97 -0.43 -4.35
C LYS A 9 -17.73 0.90 -4.48
N VAL A 10 -17.36 1.87 -3.64
CA VAL A 10 -17.94 3.24 -3.67
C VAL A 10 -17.80 3.89 -5.05
N VAL A 11 -16.70 3.59 -5.77
CA VAL A 11 -16.47 4.08 -7.13
C VAL A 11 -17.54 3.58 -8.10
N ASP A 12 -17.84 2.28 -8.07
CA ASP A 12 -18.82 1.65 -8.97
C ASP A 12 -20.24 2.14 -8.69
N LEU A 13 -20.59 2.29 -7.40
CA LEU A 13 -21.87 2.88 -6.98
C LEU A 13 -22.04 4.31 -7.52
N LYS A 14 -20.97 5.12 -7.50
CA LYS A 14 -20.99 6.47 -8.08
C LYS A 14 -21.12 6.44 -9.60
N GLN A 15 -20.49 5.47 -10.28
CA GLN A 15 -20.61 5.32 -11.74
C GLN A 15 -22.03 4.95 -12.16
N ILE A 16 -22.70 4.05 -11.44
CA ILE A 16 -24.09 3.67 -11.69
C ILE A 16 -24.98 4.92 -11.60
N LEU A 17 -24.85 5.70 -10.52
CA LEU A 17 -25.63 6.91 -10.31
C LEU A 17 -25.33 7.99 -11.37
N ALA A 18 -24.06 8.16 -11.76
CA ALA A 18 -23.67 9.10 -12.79
C ALA A 18 -24.26 8.74 -14.17
N LYS A 19 -24.22 7.44 -14.55
CA LYS A 19 -24.82 6.94 -15.79
C LYS A 19 -26.34 7.03 -15.80
N ALA A 20 -26.96 6.85 -14.63
CA ALA A 20 -28.40 7.04 -14.45
C ALA A 20 -28.80 8.53 -14.34
N HIS A 21 -27.85 9.46 -14.49
CA HIS A 21 -28.05 10.90 -14.32
C HIS A 21 -28.68 11.30 -12.97
N VAL A 22 -28.43 10.51 -11.92
CA VAL A 22 -28.89 10.78 -10.56
C VAL A 22 -27.84 11.61 -9.83
N VAL A 23 -28.26 12.74 -9.25
CA VAL A 23 -27.36 13.65 -8.53
C VAL A 23 -26.72 12.94 -7.34
N VAL A 24 -25.39 12.97 -7.27
CA VAL A 24 -24.62 12.39 -6.17
C VAL A 24 -24.12 13.49 -5.23
N PRO A 25 -24.39 13.43 -3.92
CA PRO A 25 -23.83 14.37 -2.96
C PRO A 25 -22.32 14.23 -2.87
N ALA A 26 -21.60 15.35 -2.78
CA ALA A 26 -20.14 15.35 -2.68
C ALA A 26 -19.61 14.56 -1.46
N LYS A 27 -20.39 14.52 -0.37
CA LYS A 27 -20.05 13.83 0.90
C LYS A 27 -20.98 12.65 1.23
N ALA A 28 -21.49 11.94 0.22
CA ALA A 28 -22.30 10.74 0.45
C ALA A 28 -21.48 9.57 0.99
N THR A 29 -21.99 8.88 2.00
CA THR A 29 -21.44 7.62 2.49
C THR A 29 -21.81 6.46 1.57
N LYS A 30 -21.17 5.29 1.71
CA LYS A 30 -21.49 4.10 0.90
C LYS A 30 -22.97 3.73 1.00
N ASN A 31 -23.53 3.78 2.21
CA ASN A 31 -24.93 3.44 2.46
C ASN A 31 -25.88 4.44 1.80
N ASP A 32 -25.54 5.73 1.77
CA ASP A 32 -26.37 6.75 1.10
C ASP A 32 -26.43 6.53 -0.41
N LEU A 33 -25.31 6.07 -1.01
CA LEU A 33 -25.26 5.74 -2.43
C LEU A 33 -26.13 4.51 -2.74
N ILE A 34 -26.07 3.48 -1.89
CA ILE A 34 -26.91 2.27 -2.04
C ILE A 34 -28.39 2.64 -1.92
N ALA A 35 -28.76 3.42 -0.90
CA ALA A 35 -30.13 3.88 -0.70
C ALA A 35 -30.64 4.70 -1.90
N ARG A 36 -29.80 5.54 -2.50
CA ARG A 36 -30.15 6.29 -3.72
C ARG A 36 -30.35 5.39 -4.94
N ILE A 37 -29.50 4.37 -5.12
CA ILE A 37 -29.66 3.41 -6.21
C ILE A 37 -30.99 2.66 -6.05
N GLN A 38 -31.35 2.26 -4.84
CA GLN A 38 -32.61 1.57 -4.57
C GLN A 38 -33.84 2.45 -4.74
N ALA A 39 -33.73 3.73 -4.36
CA ALA A 39 -34.79 4.70 -4.54
C ALA A 39 -35.00 5.10 -6.02
N SER A 40 -34.01 4.89 -6.89
CA SER A 40 -34.06 5.30 -8.30
C SER A 40 -34.08 4.10 -9.25
N LYS A 41 -35.25 3.84 -9.84
CA LYS A 41 -35.42 2.82 -10.89
C LYS A 41 -34.40 2.90 -12.05
N PRO A 42 -34.06 4.08 -12.62
CA PRO A 42 -33.07 4.14 -13.70
C PRO A 42 -31.68 3.68 -13.26
N ALA A 43 -31.31 3.83 -11.98
CA ALA A 43 -30.04 3.33 -11.48
C ALA A 43 -30.03 1.80 -11.36
N LEU A 44 -31.16 1.19 -11.04
CA LEU A 44 -31.31 -0.28 -11.03
C LEU A 44 -31.20 -0.85 -12.44
N ASP A 45 -31.77 -0.19 -13.46
CA ASP A 45 -31.68 -0.63 -14.86
C ASP A 45 -30.24 -0.56 -15.37
N VAL A 46 -29.53 0.53 -15.05
CA VAL A 46 -28.09 0.67 -15.35
C VAL A 46 -27.26 -0.39 -14.63
N TYR A 47 -27.57 -0.69 -13.36
CA TYR A 47 -26.91 -1.75 -12.60
C TYR A 47 -27.13 -3.12 -13.27
N ALA A 48 -28.36 -3.45 -13.64
CA ALA A 48 -28.68 -4.71 -14.33
C ALA A 48 -27.96 -4.83 -15.68
N ALA A 49 -27.83 -3.73 -16.42
CA ALA A 49 -27.08 -3.70 -17.68
C ALA A 49 -25.56 -3.88 -17.49
N LEU A 50 -25.01 -3.40 -16.37
CA LEU A 50 -23.57 -3.48 -16.07
C LEU A 50 -23.14 -4.79 -15.41
N TYR A 51 -24.02 -5.38 -14.62
CA TYR A 51 -23.77 -6.62 -13.88
C TYR A 51 -24.81 -7.69 -14.23
N PRO A 52 -24.92 -8.08 -15.52
CA PRO A 52 -25.98 -8.98 -15.94
C PRO A 52 -25.86 -10.41 -15.39
N GLN A 53 -24.71 -10.82 -14.82
CA GLN A 53 -24.40 -12.27 -14.68
C GLN A 53 -23.56 -12.71 -13.46
N ASP A 54 -23.51 -11.96 -12.36
CA ASP A 54 -22.89 -12.48 -11.10
C ASP A 54 -23.75 -13.58 -10.40
N ASP A 55 -24.78 -14.09 -11.09
CA ASP A 55 -25.64 -15.21 -10.68
C ASP A 55 -25.35 -16.51 -11.48
N LEU A 56 -24.47 -16.46 -12.49
CA LEU A 56 -24.07 -17.66 -13.26
C LEU A 56 -22.74 -18.26 -12.82
N LEU A 57 -22.05 -17.60 -11.90
CA LEU A 57 -20.85 -18.10 -11.23
C LEU A 57 -21.04 -18.27 -9.73
N ALA A 58 -22.29 -18.22 -9.24
CA ALA A 58 -22.58 -18.70 -7.89
C ALA A 58 -21.99 -20.12 -7.80
N PRO A 59 -20.98 -20.35 -6.94
CA PRO A 59 -20.61 -21.71 -6.57
C PRO A 59 -21.92 -22.39 -6.16
N PRO A 60 -22.16 -23.66 -6.54
CA PRO A 60 -23.33 -24.38 -6.07
C PRO A 60 -23.48 -24.12 -4.59
N GLU A 61 -24.69 -23.68 -4.25
CA GLU A 61 -25.22 -23.51 -2.90
C GLU A 61 -24.40 -24.36 -1.94
N GLU A 62 -23.71 -23.67 -1.01
CA GLU A 62 -22.77 -24.20 -0.06
C GLU A 62 -23.10 -25.66 0.24
N VAL A 63 -22.28 -26.58 -0.27
CA VAL A 63 -22.18 -27.94 0.27
C VAL A 63 -22.08 -27.73 1.77
N ASP A 64 -23.16 -28.05 2.46
CA ASP A 64 -23.29 -27.92 3.89
C ASP A 64 -22.22 -28.83 4.51
N TRP A 65 -21.06 -28.26 4.81
CA TRP A 65 -20.00 -28.93 5.54
C TRP A 65 -20.34 -29.07 7.04
N ASN A 66 -21.59 -28.85 7.48
CA ASN A 66 -22.10 -29.47 8.71
C ASN A 66 -22.46 -30.95 8.48
N VAL A 67 -21.44 -31.74 8.15
CA VAL A 67 -21.43 -33.18 8.44
C VAL A 67 -21.12 -33.37 9.93
N ASP A 68 -22.01 -32.90 10.81
CA ASP A 68 -21.98 -33.27 12.23
C ASP A 68 -23.36 -33.16 12.91
N GLN A 69 -24.44 -33.19 12.13
CA GLN A 69 -25.80 -33.18 12.66
C GLN A 69 -26.63 -34.35 12.17
N LEU A 70 -26.04 -35.55 12.15
CA LEU A 70 -26.81 -36.78 12.23
C LEU A 70 -26.30 -37.62 13.41
N ASP A 71 -27.15 -37.62 14.43
CA ASP A 71 -27.41 -38.71 15.38
C ASP A 71 -27.02 -38.43 16.84
N SER A 72 -28.02 -38.00 17.62
CA SER A 72 -28.02 -38.07 19.08
C SER A 72 -29.46 -38.18 19.59
N PRO A 73 -29.88 -39.36 20.07
CA PRO A 73 -30.88 -39.47 21.11
C PRO A 73 -30.23 -39.33 22.51
N PRO A 74 -31.01 -39.01 23.56
CA PRO A 74 -30.49 -38.50 24.82
C PRO A 74 -30.15 -39.64 25.79
N GLN A 75 -29.06 -39.53 26.56
CA GLN A 75 -29.07 -39.57 28.04
C GLN A 75 -27.70 -39.77 28.71
N GLU A 76 -27.59 -39.07 29.85
CA GLU A 76 -26.91 -39.42 31.11
C GLU A 76 -25.37 -39.28 31.29
N LYS A 77 -25.05 -38.36 32.22
CA LYS A 77 -24.16 -38.47 33.38
C LYS A 77 -22.90 -39.34 33.20
N HIS A 78 -21.71 -38.77 33.41
CA HIS A 78 -20.76 -39.19 34.46
C HIS A 78 -19.52 -38.26 34.50
N LYS A 79 -19.27 -37.67 35.67
CA LYS A 79 -17.94 -37.35 36.23
C LYS A 79 -17.57 -38.57 37.10
N PRO A 80 -16.28 -38.96 37.35
CA PRO A 80 -15.22 -38.09 37.86
C PRO A 80 -13.80 -38.31 37.24
N ALA A 81 -12.86 -37.47 37.68
CA ALA A 81 -11.44 -37.35 37.32
C ALA A 81 -10.55 -38.46 37.95
N PRO A 82 -9.20 -38.36 38.04
CA PRO A 82 -8.15 -37.65 37.26
C PRO A 82 -6.99 -38.59 36.82
N SER A 83 -6.13 -38.17 35.87
CA SER A 83 -4.77 -38.73 35.78
C SER A 83 -3.76 -37.75 35.20
N THR A 84 -2.65 -37.69 35.92
CA THR A 84 -1.45 -36.87 35.79
C THR A 84 -0.44 -37.51 34.85
N SER A 85 0.27 -36.73 34.03
CA SER A 85 1.72 -36.90 33.83
C SER A 85 2.35 -35.67 33.14
N ASP A 86 3.54 -35.38 33.61
CA ASP A 86 4.46 -34.24 33.47
C ASP A 86 4.86 -33.76 32.05
N PRO A 87 5.51 -32.58 31.96
CA PRO A 87 5.78 -31.84 30.74
C PRO A 87 7.07 -32.27 30.03
N ALA A 88 7.04 -32.25 28.70
CA ALA A 88 8.23 -32.33 27.86
C ALA A 88 8.85 -30.93 27.66
N PRO A 89 10.19 -30.78 27.69
CA PRO A 89 10.86 -29.52 27.42
C PRO A 89 10.86 -29.19 25.91
N PRO A 90 10.70 -27.93 25.50
CA PRO A 90 10.83 -27.54 24.10
C PRO A 90 12.31 -27.41 23.68
N PRO A 91 12.65 -27.72 22.41
CA PRO A 91 13.99 -27.54 21.86
C PRO A 91 14.33 -26.05 21.62
N PRO A 92 15.62 -25.67 21.64
CA PRO A 92 16.07 -24.30 21.44
C PRO A 92 15.88 -23.82 19.99
N ALA A 93 15.32 -22.62 19.85
CA ALA A 93 15.13 -21.94 18.58
C ALA A 93 16.47 -21.47 17.95
N PRO A 94 16.67 -21.60 16.62
CA PRO A 94 17.82 -21.03 15.93
C PRO A 94 17.70 -19.51 15.76
N ALA A 95 18.85 -18.87 15.84
CA ALA A 95 19.10 -17.44 15.90
C ALA A 95 18.52 -16.62 14.74
N ALA A 96 18.00 -15.45 15.08
CA ALA A 96 17.60 -14.39 14.16
C ALA A 96 18.81 -13.82 13.40
N THR A 97 18.71 -13.85 12.08
CA THR A 97 19.57 -13.13 11.14
C THR A 97 19.00 -11.71 10.97
N PRO A 98 19.74 -10.63 11.26
CA PRO A 98 19.27 -9.28 10.96
C PRO A 98 19.36 -9.01 9.45
N ALA A 99 18.19 -8.76 8.87
CA ALA A 99 18.00 -8.35 7.49
C ALA A 99 18.71 -7.01 7.20
N ALA A 100 19.49 -7.00 6.12
CA ALA A 100 20.18 -5.82 5.61
C ALA A 100 19.19 -4.75 5.12
N PRO A 101 19.45 -3.45 5.35
CA PRO A 101 18.64 -2.36 4.84
C PRO A 101 18.84 -2.20 3.33
N ILE A 102 17.73 -2.20 2.60
CA ILE A 102 17.65 -1.94 1.16
C ILE A 102 17.88 -0.44 0.92
N PRO A 103 18.93 -0.02 0.18
CA PRO A 103 19.11 1.39 -0.17
C PRO A 103 18.16 1.77 -1.32
N VAL A 104 17.17 2.61 -0.99
CA VAL A 104 16.35 3.35 -1.96
C VAL A 104 17.19 4.51 -2.53
N SER A 105 17.81 4.27 -3.68
CA SER A 105 18.52 5.27 -4.47
C SER A 105 17.55 6.12 -5.29
N ALA A 106 17.55 7.43 -5.02
CA ALA A 106 16.85 8.45 -5.80
C ALA A 106 17.72 8.89 -7.01
N PRO A 107 17.15 9.04 -8.23
CA PRO A 107 17.93 9.34 -9.42
C PRO A 107 18.31 10.82 -9.53
N THR A 108 19.58 11.06 -9.84
CA THR A 108 20.14 12.36 -10.23
C THR A 108 20.11 12.48 -11.76
N ALA A 109 19.71 13.65 -12.25
CA ALA A 109 19.29 13.92 -13.64
C ALA A 109 20.37 13.77 -14.75
N ALA A 110 21.59 13.35 -14.43
CA ALA A 110 22.65 13.07 -15.42
C ALA A 110 22.87 11.55 -15.66
N ALA A 111 22.28 10.69 -14.83
CA ALA A 111 22.26 9.23 -15.02
C ALA A 111 20.98 8.74 -15.71
N ALA A 112 20.13 9.67 -16.15
CA ALA A 112 18.84 9.35 -16.76
C ALA A 112 19.02 8.65 -18.11
N ASP A 113 20.00 9.05 -18.92
CA ASP A 113 20.18 8.51 -20.27
C ASP A 113 20.64 7.04 -20.25
N ASP A 114 21.68 6.72 -19.46
CA ASP A 114 22.17 5.33 -19.29
C ASP A 114 21.12 4.39 -18.65
N GLU A 115 20.25 4.92 -17.79
CA GLU A 115 19.15 4.15 -17.21
C GLU A 115 18.00 3.94 -18.19
N LEU A 116 17.74 4.88 -19.10
CA LEU A 116 16.71 4.75 -20.13
C LEU A 116 17.10 3.69 -21.16
N GLU A 117 18.38 3.62 -21.57
CA GLU A 117 18.89 2.56 -22.44
C GLU A 117 18.69 1.17 -21.81
N LYS A 118 19.06 0.99 -20.53
CA LYS A 118 18.88 -0.28 -19.80
C LYS A 118 17.41 -0.66 -19.64
N LYS A 119 16.52 0.33 -19.42
CA LYS A 119 15.07 0.11 -19.36
C LYS A 119 14.51 -0.27 -20.74
N ARG A 120 15.03 0.32 -21.82
CA ARG A 120 14.66 -0.02 -23.20
C ARG A 120 15.09 -1.44 -23.57
N GLN A 121 16.32 -1.82 -23.23
CA GLN A 121 16.80 -3.19 -23.43
C GLN A 121 15.99 -4.21 -22.63
N ARG A 122 15.63 -3.88 -21.39
CA ARG A 122 14.72 -4.71 -20.58
C ARG A 122 13.36 -4.81 -21.27
N ALA A 123 12.74 -3.70 -21.65
CA ALA A 123 11.44 -3.70 -22.32
C ALA A 123 11.45 -4.56 -23.60
N ALA A 124 12.52 -4.46 -24.41
CA ALA A 124 12.73 -5.31 -25.58
C ALA A 124 12.86 -6.79 -25.22
N ARG A 125 13.60 -7.13 -24.16
CA ARG A 125 13.75 -8.51 -23.69
C ARG A 125 12.44 -9.11 -23.18
N PHE A 126 11.55 -8.28 -22.65
CA PHE A 126 10.24 -8.70 -22.16
C PHE A 126 9.11 -8.51 -23.20
N GLY A 127 9.43 -8.04 -24.41
CA GLY A 127 8.44 -7.81 -25.48
C GLY A 127 7.41 -6.72 -25.15
N ILE A 128 7.69 -5.85 -24.18
CA ILE A 128 6.78 -4.79 -23.75
C ILE A 128 7.14 -3.51 -24.51
N PRO A 129 6.18 -2.82 -25.15
CA PRO A 129 6.44 -1.52 -25.77
C PRO A 129 6.91 -0.51 -24.71
N PHE A 130 8.14 0.00 -24.87
CA PHE A 130 8.70 1.03 -24.00
C PHE A 130 8.05 2.39 -24.32
N VAL A 131 7.12 2.82 -23.48
CA VAL A 131 6.54 4.17 -23.53
C VAL A 131 7.44 5.09 -22.71
N GLU A 132 8.09 6.03 -23.39
CA GLU A 132 8.91 7.06 -22.75
C GLU A 132 8.03 7.89 -21.79
N PRO A 133 8.41 7.99 -20.49
CA PRO A 133 7.62 8.76 -19.55
C PRO A 133 7.76 10.24 -19.91
N GLN A 134 6.78 10.78 -20.65
CA GLN A 134 6.68 12.22 -20.87
C GLN A 134 6.75 12.92 -19.52
N GLN A 135 7.67 13.88 -19.42
CA GLN A 135 7.96 14.64 -18.21
C GLN A 135 6.64 15.05 -17.54
N LYS A 136 6.34 14.39 -16.42
CA LYS A 136 5.12 14.66 -15.65
C LYS A 136 5.22 16.10 -15.17
N ARG A 137 4.49 17.01 -15.82
CA ARG A 137 4.23 18.36 -15.31
C ARG A 137 3.77 18.21 -13.86
N ALA A 138 4.44 18.93 -12.96
CA ALA A 138 4.20 18.89 -11.54
C ALA A 138 2.69 19.01 -11.27
N LYS A 139 2.09 17.95 -10.73
CA LYS A 139 0.74 18.04 -10.20
C LYS A 139 0.77 19.08 -9.08
N PRO A 140 -0.20 20.00 -8.99
CA PRO A 140 -0.28 20.93 -7.89
C PRO A 140 -0.30 20.15 -6.58
N ILE A 141 0.59 20.54 -5.67
CA ILE A 141 0.59 20.11 -4.27
C ILE A 141 -0.82 20.34 -3.75
N VAL A 142 -1.49 19.27 -3.32
CA VAL A 142 -2.82 19.34 -2.74
C VAL A 142 -2.73 20.20 -1.47
N PRO A 143 -3.27 21.43 -1.44
CA PRO A 143 -3.25 22.26 -0.25
C PRO A 143 -4.45 21.82 0.60
N GLY A 144 -4.25 20.85 1.47
CA GLY A 144 -5.37 20.34 2.28
C GLY A 144 -4.98 19.49 3.47
N VAL A 145 -3.68 19.37 3.79
CA VAL A 145 -3.28 18.79 5.06
C VAL A 145 -3.19 19.93 6.06
N ASP A 146 -4.17 19.99 6.96
CA ASP A 146 -4.20 20.96 8.04
C ASP A 146 -2.87 20.95 8.81
N PRO A 147 -2.28 22.11 9.12
CA PRO A 147 -0.96 22.20 9.76
C PRO A 147 -0.90 21.43 11.08
N LYS A 148 -2.01 21.36 11.82
CA LYS A 148 -2.12 20.59 13.07
C LYS A 148 -1.87 19.08 12.90
N LYS A 149 -2.32 18.47 11.80
CA LYS A 149 -2.06 17.04 11.53
C LYS A 149 -0.59 16.77 11.20
N LEU A 150 0.10 17.76 10.64
CA LEU A 150 1.53 17.68 10.38
C LEU A 150 2.31 17.83 11.69
N GLU A 151 1.88 18.69 12.60
CA GLU A 151 2.47 18.85 13.93
C GLU A 151 2.30 17.59 14.79
N GLU A 152 1.09 17.00 14.85
CA GLU A 152 0.86 15.73 15.55
C GLU A 152 1.70 14.58 14.96
N ARG A 153 1.86 14.55 13.64
CA ARG A 153 2.74 13.60 12.98
C ARG A 153 4.21 13.86 13.37
N ALA A 154 4.69 15.10 13.29
CA ALA A 154 6.05 15.45 13.67
C ALA A 154 6.33 15.07 15.13
N ALA A 155 5.38 15.31 16.04
CA ALA A 155 5.45 14.90 17.45
C ALA A 155 5.53 13.38 17.61
N ARG A 156 4.74 12.61 16.85
CA ARG A 156 4.83 11.14 16.83
C ARG A 156 6.18 10.63 16.34
N PHE A 157 6.79 11.32 15.38
CA PHE A 157 8.08 10.94 14.82
C PHE A 157 9.27 11.58 15.55
N GLY A 158 9.04 12.32 16.63
CA GLY A 158 10.09 12.99 17.41
C GLY A 158 10.89 14.03 16.62
N ILE A 159 10.33 14.54 15.51
CA ILE A 159 11.00 15.54 14.68
C ILE A 159 10.67 16.91 15.28
N PRO A 160 11.68 17.76 15.59
CA PRO A 160 11.40 19.10 16.09
C PRO A 160 10.58 19.87 15.05
N ALA A 161 9.38 20.29 15.44
CA ALA A 161 8.49 21.11 14.63
C ALA A 161 9.10 22.52 14.50
N VAL A 162 10.01 22.68 13.55
CA VAL A 162 10.48 24.01 13.16
C VAL A 162 9.35 24.66 12.36
N PRO A 163 8.85 25.85 12.77
CA PRO A 163 7.78 26.52 12.03
C PRO A 163 8.24 26.79 10.59
N PRO A 164 7.31 26.80 9.61
CA PRO A 164 7.65 27.01 8.21
C PRO A 164 8.03 28.49 7.97
N THR A 165 9.21 28.90 8.42
CA THR A 165 9.85 30.09 7.86
C THR A 165 10.33 29.71 6.46
N ALA A 166 9.69 30.34 5.48
CA ALA A 166 9.99 30.20 4.07
C ALA A 166 11.49 30.44 3.81
N THR A 167 12.28 29.37 3.70
CA THR A 167 13.62 29.42 3.16
C THR A 167 13.69 28.45 1.99
N ASN A 168 13.42 29.02 0.81
CA ASN A 168 13.67 28.39 -0.48
C ASN A 168 15.11 27.84 -0.52
N GLY A 169 15.24 26.52 -0.66
CA GLY A 169 16.34 25.88 -1.38
C GLY A 169 17.77 25.98 -0.84
N LYS A 170 18.01 26.50 0.39
CA LYS A 170 19.37 26.49 0.96
C LYS A 170 19.64 25.11 1.59
N LYS A 171 20.30 24.23 0.84
CA LYS A 171 20.90 22.99 1.38
C LYS A 171 21.73 23.38 2.60
N ARG A 172 21.52 22.71 3.74
CA ARG A 172 22.34 22.89 4.95
C ARG A 172 23.80 22.69 4.55
N ALA A 173 24.65 23.69 4.74
CA ALA A 173 26.09 23.50 4.65
C ALA A 173 26.46 22.45 5.71
N ALA A 174 27.12 21.38 5.28
CA ALA A 174 27.68 20.41 6.22
C ALA A 174 28.67 21.15 7.14
N PRO A 175 28.73 20.79 8.45
CA PRO A 175 29.70 21.38 9.35
C PRO A 175 31.12 21.17 8.80
N HIS A 176 31.87 22.26 8.75
CA HIS A 176 33.21 22.35 8.21
C HIS A 176 34.17 21.38 8.91
N ALA A 177 34.97 20.67 8.08
CA ALA A 177 36.35 20.28 8.31
C ALA A 177 36.77 19.98 9.77
N ALA A 178 36.42 18.81 10.29
CA ALA A 178 37.30 18.15 11.25
C ALA A 178 38.41 17.46 10.43
N GLU A 179 39.68 17.68 10.79
CA GLU A 179 40.85 17.00 10.24
C GLU A 179 40.59 15.49 10.18
N VAL A 180 40.36 14.99 8.96
CA VAL A 180 40.26 13.55 8.72
C VAL A 180 41.68 13.02 8.73
N ASP A 181 41.96 12.10 9.65
CA ASP A 181 43.23 11.39 9.81
C ASP A 181 43.71 10.86 8.43
N PRO A 182 44.99 11.03 8.04
CA PRO A 182 45.51 10.60 6.73
C PRO A 182 45.09 9.19 6.30
N GLU A 183 44.95 8.25 7.23
CA GLU A 183 44.54 6.88 6.94
C GLU A 183 43.06 6.77 6.49
N GLU A 184 42.18 7.60 7.05
CA GLU A 184 40.77 7.63 6.69
C GLU A 184 40.53 8.32 5.34
N LEU A 185 41.40 9.28 4.96
CA LEU A 185 41.39 9.86 3.61
C LEU A 185 41.76 8.83 2.55
N GLU A 186 42.71 7.93 2.79
CA GLU A 186 43.05 6.86 1.86
C GLU A 186 41.91 5.83 1.74
N ARG A 187 41.29 5.45 2.86
CA ARG A 187 40.12 4.57 2.83
C ARG A 187 38.95 5.19 2.08
N ARG A 188 38.76 6.51 2.23
CA ARG A 188 37.77 7.29 1.48
C ARG A 188 38.13 7.40 0.00
N LYS A 189 39.41 7.57 -0.36
CA LYS A 189 39.88 7.55 -1.76
C LYS A 189 39.68 6.17 -2.40
N LYS A 190 40.08 5.08 -1.75
CA LYS A 190 39.83 3.71 -2.22
C LYS A 190 38.34 3.41 -2.38
N ARG A 191 37.50 3.93 -1.47
CA ARG A 191 36.04 3.86 -1.64
C ARG A 191 35.59 4.74 -2.81
N ALA A 192 36.10 5.95 -2.96
CA ALA A 192 35.73 6.81 -4.08
C ALA A 192 36.10 6.19 -5.43
N GLU A 193 37.24 5.52 -5.56
CA GLU A 193 37.63 4.79 -6.78
C GLU A 193 36.73 3.59 -7.04
N ARG A 194 36.47 2.75 -6.01
CA ARG A 194 35.57 1.60 -6.15
C ARG A 194 34.14 1.99 -6.49
N PHE A 195 33.71 3.18 -6.05
CA PHE A 195 32.38 3.70 -6.27
C PHE A 195 32.33 4.75 -7.39
N GLY A 196 33.41 4.94 -8.16
CA GLY A 196 33.47 5.86 -9.30
C GLY A 196 33.27 7.35 -8.96
N LEU A 197 33.40 7.74 -7.69
CA LEU A 197 33.26 9.11 -7.20
C LEU A 197 34.55 9.92 -7.37
N ALA A 198 35.70 9.29 -7.65
CA ALA A 198 36.99 9.96 -7.82
C ALA A 198 37.04 10.88 -9.07
N ASN A 199 36.20 10.63 -10.08
CA ASN A 199 36.13 11.44 -11.31
C ASN A 199 35.08 12.57 -11.26
N LYS A 200 34.50 12.85 -10.08
CA LYS A 200 33.50 13.90 -9.89
C LYS A 200 34.03 14.92 -8.87
N ALA A 201 35.11 15.60 -9.25
CA ALA A 201 35.65 16.76 -8.56
C ALA A 201 35.96 17.85 -9.58
#